data_AF-Q95T74-F1
#
_entry.id   AF-Q95T74-F1
#
_cell.length_a   1.000
_cell.length_b   1.000
_cell.length_c   1.000
_cell.angle_alpha   90.00
_cell.angle_beta   90.00
_cell.angle_gamma   90.00
#
_symmetry.space_group_name_H-M   'P 1'
#
loop_
_entity.id
_entity.type
_entity.pdbx_description
1 polymer ?
#
loop_
_entity_poly.entity_id
_entity_poly.type
_entity_poly.pdbx_seq_one_letter_code
_entity_poly.pdbx_strand_id
1 'polypeptide(L)'
;MSKVTCTACRAGAGMLQHQIQSGKTDAELIRMITDYCTNLNIQSARVCQGVAQLFGSELIYVLKRVNLSPDELCSFVIGDGCADVYNPYHEWEVIFPPVPKPPRLPDLPIPMEAAPFFKVLHISDTHYDPHYAEGSNADCNEPLCCRLSSGRPATPNAAAGKWGDYRKCDTPKRTVDHMLSHIAETHKDIDYILWTGDLPPHDVWNQTKEENLAIIKDTVKQMVEMFPGVPIFPALGNHESAPVNSFPPPYVNQVDISISLAIRRTGHPVAQVAAPKCDPHGAARCLLLGAGSTWIQDHLAEHELLQQQELVATAQLHGSRH
;
A
#
# COMPACT_ATOMS: atom_id res chain seq x y z
N MET A 1 -23.73 -4.96 -1.95
CA MET A 1 -23.52 -4.41 -3.31
C MET A 1 -24.76 -4.69 -4.15
N SER A 2 -25.24 -3.73 -4.95
CA SER A 2 -26.53 -3.86 -5.68
C SER A 2 -26.36 -4.53 -7.04
N LYS A 3 -27.40 -5.22 -7.55
CA LYS A 3 -27.43 -5.75 -8.93
C LYS A 3 -27.17 -4.66 -9.99
N VAL A 4 -27.58 -3.43 -9.72
CA VAL A 4 -27.38 -2.26 -10.60
C VAL A 4 -25.89 -1.95 -10.77
N THR A 5 -25.11 -2.07 -9.69
CA THR A 5 -23.66 -1.86 -9.69
C THR A 5 -22.95 -2.88 -10.60
N CYS A 6 -23.42 -4.13 -10.61
CA CYS A 6 -22.85 -5.18 -11.45
C CYS A 6 -23.14 -4.99 -12.94
N THR A 7 -24.39 -4.67 -13.31
CA THR A 7 -24.74 -4.40 -14.71
C THR A 7 -23.97 -3.20 -15.27
N ALA A 8 -23.82 -2.14 -14.47
CA ALA A 8 -23.02 -0.98 -14.85
C ALA A 8 -21.54 -1.35 -15.05
N CYS A 9 -20.98 -2.22 -14.20
CA CYS A 9 -19.61 -2.71 -14.36
C CYS A 9 -19.45 -3.49 -15.67
N ARG A 10 -20.29 -4.49 -15.94
CA ARG A 10 -20.17 -5.33 -17.14
C ARG A 10 -20.28 -4.51 -18.42
N ALA A 11 -21.24 -3.58 -18.46
CA ALA A 11 -21.42 -2.67 -19.58
C ALA A 11 -20.19 -1.75 -19.76
N GLY A 12 -19.70 -1.16 -18.67
CA GLY A 12 -18.50 -0.30 -18.70
C GLY A 12 -17.25 -1.05 -19.13
N ALA A 13 -17.02 -2.24 -18.57
CA ALA A 13 -15.88 -3.10 -18.89
C ALA A 13 -15.90 -3.54 -20.36
N GLY A 14 -17.04 -4.04 -20.85
CA GLY A 14 -17.19 -4.43 -22.26
C GLY A 14 -17.02 -3.26 -23.21
N MET A 15 -17.56 -2.08 -22.86
CA MET A 15 -17.36 -0.86 -23.64
C MET A 15 -15.88 -0.46 -23.70
N LEU A 16 -15.19 -0.42 -22.55
CA LEU A 16 -13.78 -0.06 -22.48
C LEU A 16 -12.92 -1.01 -23.32
N GLN A 17 -13.15 -2.32 -23.20
CA GLN A 17 -12.45 -3.34 -23.98
C GLN A 17 -12.68 -3.17 -25.49
N HIS A 18 -13.91 -2.93 -25.90
CA HIS A 18 -14.23 -2.67 -27.31
C HIS A 18 -13.49 -1.42 -27.84
N GLN A 19 -13.41 -0.36 -27.04
CA GLN A 19 -12.73 0.88 -27.43
C GLN A 19 -11.20 0.72 -27.49
N ILE A 20 -10.62 -0.13 -26.63
CA ILE A 20 -9.21 -0.52 -26.72
C ILE A 20 -8.96 -1.30 -28.01
N GLN A 21 -9.82 -2.27 -28.34
CA GLN A 21 -9.70 -3.11 -29.53
C GLN A 21 -9.91 -2.33 -30.84
N SER A 22 -10.73 -1.28 -30.82
CA SER A 22 -10.96 -0.40 -31.98
C SER A 22 -9.79 0.57 -32.25
N GLY A 23 -8.73 0.53 -31.43
CA GLY A 23 -7.51 1.28 -31.66
C GLY A 23 -7.55 2.73 -31.17
N LYS A 24 -8.43 3.07 -30.23
CA LYS A 24 -8.41 4.40 -29.60
C LYS A 24 -7.12 4.66 -28.85
N THR A 25 -6.72 5.93 -28.83
CA THR A 25 -5.55 6.39 -28.09
C THR A 25 -5.81 6.38 -26.59
N ASP A 26 -4.75 6.25 -25.80
CA ASP A 26 -4.86 6.22 -24.33
C ASP A 26 -5.50 7.52 -23.79
N ALA A 27 -5.23 8.66 -24.43
CA ALA A 27 -5.85 9.94 -24.08
C ALA A 27 -7.37 9.97 -24.31
N GLU A 28 -7.85 9.37 -25.41
CA GLU A 28 -9.29 9.25 -25.68
C GLU A 28 -9.98 8.31 -24.70
N LEU A 29 -9.31 7.22 -24.32
CA LEU A 29 -9.81 6.27 -23.31
C LEU A 29 -9.90 6.93 -21.93
N ILE A 30 -8.86 7.65 -21.51
CA ILE A 30 -8.85 8.40 -20.23
C ILE A 30 -9.95 9.46 -20.20
N ARG A 31 -10.16 10.21 -21.29
CA ARG A 31 -11.27 11.17 -21.40
C ARG A 31 -12.61 10.46 -21.27
N MET A 32 -12.81 9.33 -21.94
CA MET A 32 -14.05 8.56 -21.84
C MET A 32 -14.32 8.05 -20.42
N ILE A 33 -13.29 7.57 -19.72
CA ILE A 33 -13.40 7.15 -18.31
C ILE A 33 -13.82 8.33 -17.44
N THR A 34 -13.21 9.49 -17.66
CA THR A 34 -13.56 10.74 -16.96
C THR A 34 -15.02 11.11 -17.19
N ASP A 35 -15.44 11.19 -18.46
CA ASP A 35 -16.80 11.58 -18.85
C ASP A 35 -17.84 10.60 -18.30
N TYR A 36 -17.55 9.31 -18.31
CA TYR A 36 -18.43 8.29 -17.73
C TYR A 36 -18.59 8.49 -16.21
N CYS A 37 -17.48 8.73 -15.51
CA CYS A 37 -17.49 9.00 -14.07
C CYS A 37 -18.30 10.25 -13.72
N THR A 38 -18.10 11.35 -14.46
CA THR A 38 -18.79 12.62 -14.19
C THR A 38 -20.27 12.58 -14.59
N ASN A 39 -20.60 12.03 -15.76
CA ASN A 39 -21.98 12.02 -16.25
C ASN A 39 -22.89 11.10 -15.43
N LEU A 40 -22.32 10.06 -14.80
CA LEU A 40 -23.04 9.19 -13.88
C LEU A 40 -23.04 9.69 -12.43
N ASN A 41 -22.41 10.84 -12.15
CA ASN A 41 -22.24 11.39 -10.80
C ASN A 41 -21.65 10.37 -9.81
N ILE A 42 -20.66 9.58 -10.25
CA ILE A 42 -20.00 8.58 -9.42
C ILE A 42 -19.18 9.26 -8.32
N GLN A 43 -18.46 10.33 -8.68
CA GLN A 43 -17.68 11.18 -7.78
C GLN A 43 -17.69 12.63 -8.30
N SER A 44 -17.07 13.55 -7.55
CA SER A 44 -16.87 14.94 -8.01
C SER A 44 -16.05 14.97 -9.31
N ALA A 45 -16.26 16.00 -10.15
CA ALA A 45 -15.54 16.13 -11.41
C ALA A 45 -14.01 16.11 -11.23
N ARG A 46 -13.52 16.73 -10.15
CA ARG A 46 -12.10 16.75 -9.78
C ARG A 46 -11.59 15.35 -9.45
N VAL A 47 -12.32 14.59 -8.64
CA VAL A 47 -11.96 13.22 -8.27
C VAL A 47 -11.99 12.31 -9.50
N CYS A 48 -13.04 12.39 -10.32
CA CYS A 48 -13.15 11.61 -11.56
C CYS A 48 -11.97 11.86 -12.51
N GLN A 49 -11.62 13.13 -12.72
CA GLN A 49 -10.49 13.50 -13.56
C GLN A 49 -9.16 12.98 -12.99
N GLY A 50 -8.93 13.17 -11.69
CA GLY A 50 -7.71 12.75 -11.02
C GLY A 50 -7.49 11.24 -11.08
N VAL A 51 -8.53 10.46 -10.73
CA VAL A 51 -8.50 8.99 -10.82
C VAL A 51 -8.24 8.54 -12.26
N ALA A 52 -8.97 9.10 -13.24
CA ALA A 52 -8.79 8.69 -14.63
C ALA A 52 -7.38 9.00 -15.16
N GLN A 53 -6.78 10.12 -14.75
CA GLN A 53 -5.43 10.50 -15.16
C GLN A 53 -4.36 9.64 -14.50
N LEU A 54 -4.48 9.36 -13.19
CA LEU A 54 -3.49 8.57 -12.47
C LEU A 54 -3.54 7.08 -12.81
N PHE A 55 -4.74 6.49 -12.82
CA PHE A 55 -4.92 5.06 -13.03
C PHE A 55 -5.06 4.66 -14.49
N GLY A 56 -5.49 5.59 -15.36
CA GLY A 56 -5.92 5.24 -16.71
C GLY A 56 -4.82 4.60 -17.54
N SER A 57 -3.59 5.11 -17.49
CA SER A 57 -2.46 4.54 -18.24
C SER A 57 -2.14 3.11 -17.80
N GLU A 58 -2.12 2.85 -16.49
CA GLU A 58 -1.83 1.52 -15.94
C GLU A 58 -2.97 0.54 -16.21
N LEU A 59 -4.22 0.97 -16.04
CA LEU A 59 -5.40 0.18 -16.36
C LEU A 59 -5.39 -0.24 -17.84
N ILE A 60 -5.12 0.70 -18.75
CA ILE A 60 -5.03 0.42 -20.19
C ILE A 60 -3.85 -0.51 -20.48
N TYR A 61 -2.70 -0.30 -19.84
CA TYR A 61 -1.52 -1.15 -19.98
C TYR A 61 -1.83 -2.61 -19.63
N VAL A 62 -2.52 -2.83 -18.51
CA VAL A 62 -2.94 -4.14 -18.03
C VAL A 62 -3.97 -4.75 -18.98
N LEU A 63 -5.04 -4.02 -19.32
CA LEU A 63 -6.12 -4.51 -20.19
C LEU A 63 -5.68 -4.85 -21.62
N LYS A 64 -4.59 -4.24 -22.11
CA LYS A 64 -3.99 -4.62 -23.40
C LYS A 64 -3.21 -5.94 -23.35
N ARG A 65 -2.90 -6.47 -22.16
CA ARG A 65 -2.03 -7.64 -21.94
C ARG A 65 -2.73 -8.80 -21.26
N VAL A 66 -3.78 -8.53 -20.49
CA VAL A 66 -4.61 -9.56 -19.87
C VAL A 66 -5.83 -9.83 -20.73
N ASN A 67 -6.17 -11.10 -20.92
CA ASN A 67 -7.38 -11.50 -21.61
C ASN A 67 -8.44 -11.87 -20.57
N LEU A 68 -9.15 -10.86 -20.06
CA LEU A 68 -10.25 -11.02 -19.12
C LEU A 68 -11.56 -10.67 -19.81
N SER A 69 -12.60 -11.46 -19.61
CA SER A 69 -13.97 -11.09 -19.98
C SER A 69 -14.52 -9.99 -19.05
N PRO A 70 -15.56 -9.25 -19.46
CA PRO A 70 -16.25 -8.31 -18.57
C PRO A 70 -16.75 -8.97 -17.26
N ASP A 71 -17.15 -10.24 -17.32
CA ASP A 71 -17.63 -10.97 -16.15
C ASP A 71 -16.48 -11.31 -15.19
N GLU A 72 -15.34 -11.77 -15.69
CA GLU A 72 -14.14 -12.01 -14.87
C GLU A 72 -13.62 -10.72 -14.24
N LEU A 73 -13.58 -9.63 -15.01
CA LEU A 73 -13.15 -8.32 -14.51
C LEU A 73 -14.08 -7.81 -13.41
N CYS A 74 -15.40 -7.89 -13.62
CA CYS A 74 -16.36 -7.43 -12.63
C CYS A 74 -16.49 -8.37 -11.42
N SER A 75 -16.25 -9.68 -11.60
CA SER A 75 -16.08 -10.64 -10.50
C SER A 75 -14.87 -10.26 -9.65
N PHE A 76 -13.73 -9.96 -10.28
CA PHE A 76 -12.51 -9.53 -9.58
C PHE A 76 -12.70 -8.21 -8.81
N VAL A 77 -13.36 -7.21 -9.42
CA VAL A 77 -13.50 -5.86 -8.82
C VAL A 77 -14.61 -5.76 -7.78
N ILE A 78 -15.74 -6.44 -7.98
CA ILE A 78 -16.94 -6.32 -7.11
C ILE A 78 -17.08 -7.55 -6.19
N GLY A 79 -16.40 -8.65 -6.50
CA GLY A 79 -16.54 -9.94 -5.82
C GLY A 79 -17.79 -10.71 -6.25
N ASP A 80 -18.10 -11.74 -5.48
CA ASP A 80 -19.19 -12.71 -5.68
C ASP A 80 -20.58 -12.04 -5.80
N GLY A 81 -20.71 -10.78 -5.37
CA GLY A 81 -21.91 -9.97 -5.54
C GLY A 81 -22.24 -9.59 -6.99
N CYS A 82 -21.32 -9.76 -7.94
CA CYS A 82 -21.53 -9.48 -9.37
C CYS A 82 -21.48 -10.72 -10.26
N ALA A 83 -20.45 -11.55 -10.10
CA ALA A 83 -20.32 -12.82 -10.79
C ALA A 83 -19.37 -13.71 -9.97
N ASP A 84 -19.62 -15.02 -10.01
CA ASP A 84 -18.70 -16.04 -9.51
C ASP A 84 -18.13 -16.74 -10.75
N VAL A 85 -17.00 -16.25 -11.24
CA VAL A 85 -16.36 -16.77 -12.45
C VAL A 85 -15.11 -17.51 -12.06
N TYR A 86 -15.10 -18.81 -12.35
CA TYR A 86 -13.90 -19.63 -12.22
C TYR A 86 -12.80 -19.13 -13.16
N ASN A 87 -11.64 -18.78 -12.61
CA ASN A 87 -10.45 -18.45 -13.37
C ASN A 87 -9.30 -19.37 -12.96
N PRO A 88 -8.82 -20.26 -13.84
CA PRO A 88 -7.75 -21.21 -13.51
C PRO A 88 -6.41 -20.51 -13.21
N TYR A 89 -6.22 -19.25 -13.65
CA TYR A 89 -5.03 -18.47 -13.31
C TYR A 89 -5.04 -17.93 -11.87
N HIS A 90 -6.18 -18.00 -11.16
CA HIS A 90 -6.28 -17.60 -9.76
C HIS A 90 -6.03 -18.77 -8.78
N GLU A 91 -5.97 -20.01 -9.27
CA GLU A 91 -5.66 -21.19 -8.49
C GLU A 91 -4.22 -21.61 -8.74
N TRP A 92 -3.38 -21.54 -7.71
CA TRP A 92 -1.97 -21.88 -7.79
C TRP A 92 -1.52 -22.59 -6.51
N GLU A 93 -0.51 -23.44 -6.65
CA GLU A 93 0.03 -24.23 -5.54
C GLU A 93 1.47 -23.84 -5.23
N VAL A 94 1.81 -23.80 -3.94
CA VAL A 94 3.19 -23.70 -3.49
C VAL A 94 3.71 -25.10 -3.19
N ILE A 95 4.73 -25.51 -3.94
CA ILE A 95 5.39 -26.79 -3.70
C ILE A 95 6.28 -26.63 -2.46
N PHE A 96 5.93 -27.35 -1.39
CA PHE A 96 6.78 -27.43 -0.20
C PHE A 96 8.03 -28.28 -0.48
N PRO A 97 9.17 -27.95 0.17
CA PRO A 97 10.37 -28.80 0.13
C PRO A 97 10.04 -30.24 0.55
N PRO A 98 10.74 -31.26 0.01
CA PRO A 98 10.52 -32.67 0.33
C PRO A 98 11.08 -33.06 1.71
N VAL A 99 10.96 -32.16 2.68
CA VAL A 99 11.40 -32.34 4.06
C VAL A 99 10.18 -32.69 4.89
N PRO A 100 10.14 -33.86 5.56
CA PRO A 100 9.03 -34.22 6.42
C PRO A 100 8.78 -33.14 7.47
N LYS A 101 7.52 -32.74 7.63
CA LYS A 101 7.11 -31.80 8.68
C LYS A 101 7.57 -32.36 10.03
N PRO A 102 8.36 -31.60 10.82
CA PRO A 102 8.75 -32.02 12.16
C PRO A 102 7.52 -32.36 13.01
N PRO A 103 7.62 -33.32 13.95
CA PRO A 103 6.51 -33.63 14.84
C PRO A 103 6.10 -32.36 15.59
N ARG A 104 4.80 -32.21 15.86
CA ARG A 104 4.29 -31.09 16.66
C ARG A 104 5.03 -31.11 18.00
N LEU A 105 5.75 -30.03 18.30
CA LEU A 105 6.31 -29.87 19.63
C LEU A 105 5.15 -29.82 20.64
N PRO A 106 5.31 -30.40 21.84
CA PRO A 106 4.33 -30.22 22.89
C PRO A 106 4.12 -28.72 23.13
N ASP A 107 2.90 -28.35 23.55
CA ASP A 107 2.58 -26.96 23.85
C ASP A 107 3.63 -26.40 24.82
N LEU A 108 4.21 -25.25 24.45
CA LEU A 108 5.24 -24.62 25.27
C LEU A 108 4.64 -24.32 26.65
N PRO A 109 5.38 -24.58 27.75
CA PRO A 109 4.89 -24.23 29.07
C PRO A 109 4.67 -22.72 29.14
N ILE A 110 3.67 -22.31 29.91
CA ILE A 110 3.44 -20.89 30.22
C ILE A 110 4.74 -20.33 30.82
N PRO A 111 5.27 -19.20 30.31
CA PRO A 111 6.46 -18.58 30.87
C PRO A 111 6.30 -18.35 32.37
N MET A 112 7.36 -18.61 33.13
CA MET A 112 7.38 -18.29 34.57
C MET A 112 7.18 -16.78 34.76
N GLU A 113 6.61 -16.38 35.89
CA GLU A 113 6.28 -14.96 36.18
C GLU A 113 7.50 -14.02 36.09
N ALA A 114 8.71 -14.52 36.35
CA ALA A 114 9.97 -13.77 36.26
C ALA A 114 10.74 -13.98 34.94
N ALA A 115 10.14 -14.62 33.93
CA ALA A 115 10.78 -14.82 32.64
C ALA A 115 11.00 -13.47 31.94
N PRO A 116 12.15 -13.27 31.27
CA PRO A 116 12.36 -12.07 30.46
C PRO A 116 11.33 -12.03 29.32
N PHE A 117 10.85 -10.84 29.02
CA PHE A 117 9.91 -10.59 27.92
C PHE A 117 10.45 -9.49 27.02
N PHE A 118 10.02 -9.52 25.76
CA PHE A 118 10.23 -8.41 24.84
C PHE A 118 9.07 -7.44 24.90
N LYS A 119 9.36 -6.14 24.86
CA LYS A 119 8.38 -5.08 24.62
C LYS A 119 8.47 -4.64 23.17
N VAL A 120 7.42 -4.93 22.42
CA VAL A 120 7.34 -4.67 20.99
C VAL A 120 6.35 -3.54 20.75
N LEU A 121 6.81 -2.47 20.09
CA LEU A 121 5.91 -1.45 19.58
C LEU A 121 5.44 -1.84 18.18
N HIS A 122 4.14 -1.75 17.92
CA HIS A 122 3.59 -1.92 16.58
C HIS A 122 2.86 -0.64 16.15
N ILE A 123 3.31 -0.04 15.05
CA ILE A 123 2.68 1.11 14.40
C ILE A 123 2.24 0.71 13.00
N SER A 124 1.04 1.15 12.59
CA SER A 124 0.49 0.91 11.26
C SER A 124 -0.45 2.05 10.87
N ASP A 125 -0.69 2.23 9.57
CA ASP A 125 -1.78 3.03 9.02
C ASP A 125 -1.82 4.47 9.56
N THR A 126 -0.64 5.10 9.68
CA THR A 126 -0.57 6.46 10.23
C THR A 126 -1.29 7.48 9.36
N HIS A 127 -1.35 7.24 8.05
CA HIS A 127 -1.95 8.12 7.03
C HIS A 127 -1.73 9.59 7.37
N TYR A 128 -0.46 10.00 7.35
CA TYR A 128 -0.11 11.38 7.61
C TYR A 128 -0.56 12.25 6.44
N ASP A 129 -1.52 13.15 6.69
CA ASP A 129 -1.96 14.14 5.73
C ASP A 129 -1.22 15.48 5.91
N PRO A 130 -0.25 15.81 5.03
CA PRO A 130 0.43 17.10 5.08
C PRO A 130 -0.49 18.29 4.79
N HIS A 131 -1.67 18.05 4.19
CA HIS A 131 -2.63 19.08 3.80
C HIS A 131 -3.82 19.20 4.76
N TYR A 132 -3.83 18.44 5.86
CA TYR A 132 -4.88 18.57 6.87
C TYR A 132 -4.94 20.00 7.42
N ALA A 133 -6.14 20.58 7.39
CA ALA A 133 -6.40 21.94 7.84
C ALA A 133 -7.54 21.94 8.86
N GLU A 134 -7.20 22.21 10.13
CA GLU A 134 -8.17 22.49 11.20
C GLU A 134 -9.17 23.57 10.75
N GLY A 135 -10.45 23.37 11.06
CA GLY A 135 -11.52 24.30 10.70
C GLY A 135 -12.03 24.20 9.25
N SER A 136 -11.35 23.45 8.38
CA SER A 136 -11.81 23.22 7.00
C SER A 136 -13.06 22.33 6.95
N ASN A 137 -13.65 22.16 5.77
CA ASN A 137 -14.82 21.30 5.65
C ASN A 137 -14.46 19.81 5.79
N ALA A 138 -15.00 19.16 6.80
CA ALA A 138 -14.84 17.73 7.05
C ALA A 138 -16.03 16.89 6.53
N ASP A 139 -17.03 17.52 5.92
CA ASP A 139 -18.15 16.87 5.22
C ASP A 139 -18.28 17.42 3.79
N CYS A 140 -17.35 16.99 2.93
CA CYS A 140 -17.11 17.58 1.61
C CYS A 140 -17.62 16.76 0.42
N ASN A 141 -18.31 15.64 0.68
CA ASN A 141 -18.78 14.70 -0.35
C ASN A 141 -17.68 14.21 -1.32
N GLU A 142 -16.43 14.18 -0.87
CA GLU A 142 -15.30 13.53 -1.55
C GLU A 142 -14.76 12.38 -0.67
N PRO A 143 -13.89 11.49 -1.19
CA PRO A 143 -13.37 10.37 -0.41
C PRO A 143 -12.46 10.79 0.76
N LEU A 144 -11.81 11.96 0.67
CA LEU A 144 -11.00 12.58 1.72
C LEU A 144 -11.34 14.07 1.84
N CYS A 145 -11.60 14.51 3.07
CA CYS A 145 -11.95 15.87 3.46
C CYS A 145 -10.92 16.44 4.44
N CYS A 146 -11.29 17.46 5.22
CA CYS A 146 -10.40 18.13 6.19
C CYS A 146 -9.20 18.84 5.56
N ARG A 147 -9.24 19.18 4.29
CA ARG A 147 -8.22 19.99 3.61
C ARG A 147 -8.79 21.34 3.21
N LEU A 148 -7.93 22.31 2.93
CA LEU A 148 -8.38 23.60 2.38
C LEU A 148 -9.16 23.43 1.06
N SER A 149 -8.80 22.43 0.25
CA SER A 149 -9.51 22.11 -1.00
C SER A 149 -10.92 21.56 -0.77
N SER A 150 -11.25 21.09 0.44
CA SER A 150 -12.57 20.56 0.79
C SER A 150 -13.63 21.66 0.94
N GLY A 151 -13.22 22.93 0.87
CA GLY A 151 -14.09 24.09 0.96
C GLY A 151 -14.35 24.55 2.40
N ARG A 152 -15.30 25.47 2.56
CA ARG A 152 -15.73 25.97 3.87
C ARG A 152 -16.83 25.07 4.44
N PRO A 153 -16.80 24.78 5.74
CA PRO A 153 -17.85 23.98 6.36
C PRO A 153 -19.19 24.73 6.32
N ALA A 154 -20.28 24.02 6.02
CA ALA A 154 -21.62 24.61 5.97
C ALA A 154 -22.14 25.05 7.36
N THR A 155 -21.65 24.41 8.42
CA THR A 155 -21.98 24.73 9.82
C THR A 155 -20.71 24.62 10.68
N PRO A 156 -20.66 25.24 11.87
CA PRO A 156 -19.53 25.08 12.78
C PRO A 156 -19.24 23.61 13.15
N ASN A 157 -20.27 22.77 13.24
CA ASN A 157 -20.11 21.34 13.53
C ASN A 157 -19.54 20.55 12.35
N ALA A 158 -19.60 21.10 11.15
CA ALA A 158 -19.00 20.47 9.97
C ALA A 158 -17.51 20.79 9.82
N ALA A 159 -16.94 21.65 10.67
CA ALA A 159 -15.54 22.03 10.65
C ALA A 159 -14.64 20.89 11.16
N ALA A 160 -13.46 20.74 10.56
CA ALA A 160 -12.44 19.76 10.93
C ALA A 160 -11.86 20.08 12.32
N GLY A 161 -11.70 19.05 13.14
CA GLY A 161 -11.11 19.18 14.48
C GLY A 161 -9.63 19.57 14.50
N LYS A 162 -9.14 19.92 15.68
CA LYS A 162 -7.73 20.29 15.89
C LYS A 162 -6.78 19.11 15.70
N TRP A 163 -7.15 17.94 16.21
CA TRP A 163 -6.30 16.75 16.35
C TRP A 163 -6.67 15.62 15.36
N GLY A 164 -7.56 15.90 14.41
CA GLY A 164 -8.23 14.89 13.60
C GLY A 164 -9.74 15.08 13.64
N ASP A 165 -10.44 14.30 12.83
CA ASP A 165 -11.90 14.31 12.73
C ASP A 165 -12.42 12.88 12.57
N TYR A 166 -13.63 12.60 13.05
CA TYR A 166 -14.25 11.27 12.97
C TYR A 166 -14.87 10.95 11.60
N ARG A 167 -14.86 11.90 10.66
CA ARG A 167 -15.37 11.73 9.29
C ARG A 167 -14.27 11.24 8.35
N LYS A 168 -14.45 11.44 7.05
CA LYS A 168 -13.51 11.03 5.99
C LYS A 168 -12.28 11.93 5.97
N CYS A 169 -11.41 11.80 6.96
CA CYS A 169 -10.23 12.62 7.13
C CYS A 169 -9.06 11.77 7.61
N ASP A 170 -7.87 12.14 7.17
CA ASP A 170 -6.61 11.51 7.60
C ASP A 170 -5.94 12.30 8.72
N THR A 171 -4.79 11.82 9.18
CA THR A 171 -4.18 12.28 10.43
C THR A 171 -3.33 13.54 10.21
N PRO A 172 -3.58 14.65 10.93
CA PRO A 172 -2.68 15.80 10.86
C PRO A 172 -1.33 15.49 11.50
N LYS A 173 -0.28 16.13 10.98
CA LYS A 173 1.11 16.00 11.49
C LYS A 173 1.19 16.05 13.01
N ARG A 174 0.51 17.02 13.62
CA ARG A 174 0.55 17.22 15.08
C ARG A 174 0.11 16.00 15.89
N THR A 175 -0.83 15.22 15.38
CA THR A 175 -1.33 14.02 16.06
C THR A 175 -0.31 12.89 15.97
N VAL A 176 0.29 12.70 14.79
CA VAL A 176 1.43 11.77 14.60
C VAL A 176 2.60 12.17 15.50
N ASP A 177 3.00 13.44 15.48
CA ASP A 177 4.10 13.96 16.30
C ASP A 177 3.85 13.76 17.80
N HIS A 178 2.64 14.06 18.27
CA HIS A 178 2.27 13.90 19.68
C HIS A 178 2.23 12.43 20.08
N MET A 179 1.70 11.55 19.23
CA MET A 179 1.70 10.10 19.45
C MET A 179 3.13 9.57 19.60
N LEU A 180 4.00 9.85 18.61
CA LEU A 180 5.38 9.35 18.63
C LEU A 180 6.18 9.91 19.80
N SER A 181 6.03 11.20 20.11
CA SER A 181 6.69 11.83 21.26
C SER A 181 6.26 11.17 22.58
N HIS A 182 4.95 10.96 22.75
CA HIS A 182 4.41 10.34 23.97
C HIS A 182 4.90 8.90 24.15
N ILE A 183 4.94 8.11 23.07
CA ILE A 183 5.49 6.74 23.10
C ILE A 183 6.97 6.79 23.48
N ALA A 184 7.76 7.63 22.80
CA ALA A 184 9.18 7.75 23.04
C ALA A 184 9.47 8.20 24.49
N GLU A 185 8.66 9.08 25.07
CA GLU A 185 8.78 9.53 26.47
C GLU A 185 8.40 8.45 27.49
N THR A 186 7.32 7.73 27.23
CA THR A 186 6.70 6.79 28.18
C THR A 186 7.37 5.41 28.17
N HIS A 187 7.81 4.96 26.99
CA HIS A 187 8.34 3.61 26.76
C HIS A 187 9.80 3.68 26.33
N LYS A 188 10.70 3.78 27.30
CA LYS A 188 12.16 3.80 27.09
C LYS A 188 12.78 2.41 26.93
N ASP A 189 11.98 1.37 27.16
CA ASP A 189 12.37 -0.04 27.22
C ASP A 189 11.75 -0.84 26.06
N ILE A 190 11.55 -0.21 24.89
CA ILE A 190 11.12 -0.89 23.67
C ILE A 190 12.32 -1.65 23.08
N ASP A 191 12.16 -2.95 22.87
CA ASP A 191 13.21 -3.79 22.30
C ASP A 191 13.30 -3.69 20.78
N TYR A 192 12.15 -3.59 20.10
CA TYR A 192 12.07 -3.34 18.66
C TYR A 192 10.68 -2.84 18.23
N ILE A 193 10.61 -2.31 17.02
CA ILE A 193 9.39 -1.75 16.41
C ILE A 193 9.01 -2.54 15.16
N LEU A 194 7.75 -2.96 15.08
CA LEU A 194 7.10 -3.40 13.86
C LEU A 194 6.37 -2.21 13.25
N TRP A 195 6.62 -1.91 11.97
CA TRP A 195 6.03 -0.75 11.31
C TRP A 195 5.44 -1.14 9.96
N THR A 196 4.12 -1.30 9.88
CA THR A 196 3.47 -2.01 8.77
C THR A 196 2.90 -1.13 7.66
N GLY A 197 3.47 0.05 7.45
CA GLY A 197 3.20 0.87 6.26
C GLY A 197 1.93 1.72 6.34
N ASP A 198 1.39 2.08 5.17
CA ASP A 198 0.25 2.97 4.96
C ASP A 198 0.48 4.38 5.53
N LEU A 199 1.45 5.06 4.92
CA LEU A 199 1.90 6.40 5.33
C LEU A 199 1.23 7.53 4.56
N PRO A 200 1.15 7.49 3.20
CA PRO A 200 0.48 8.53 2.43
C PRO A 200 -1.04 8.56 2.71
N PRO A 201 -1.67 9.73 2.58
CA PRO A 201 -3.11 9.87 2.83
C PRO A 201 -3.97 9.24 1.72
N HIS A 202 -5.29 9.26 1.91
CA HIS A 202 -6.31 8.72 1.01
C HIS A 202 -6.71 9.68 -0.12
N ASP A 203 -5.85 10.61 -0.51
CA ASP A 203 -6.05 11.53 -1.64
C ASP A 203 -5.66 10.91 -2.99
N VAL A 204 -6.02 9.65 -3.19
CA VAL A 204 -5.59 8.75 -4.27
C VAL A 204 -5.84 9.25 -5.69
N TRP A 205 -6.67 10.29 -5.84
CA TRP A 205 -6.95 10.96 -7.12
C TRP A 205 -6.00 12.14 -7.40
N ASN A 206 -5.16 12.52 -6.44
CA ASN A 206 -4.28 13.68 -6.50
C ASN A 206 -2.93 13.38 -5.82
N GLN A 207 -2.35 12.23 -6.16
CA GLN A 207 -1.03 11.81 -5.68
C GLN A 207 0.02 11.89 -6.78
N THR A 208 1.26 12.12 -6.37
CA THR A 208 2.44 11.99 -7.24
C THR A 208 3.45 11.06 -6.57
N LYS A 209 4.32 10.44 -7.37
CA LYS A 209 5.40 9.59 -6.85
C LYS A 209 6.35 10.38 -5.97
N GLU A 210 6.61 11.63 -6.36
CA GLU A 210 7.48 12.54 -5.64
C GLU A 210 6.93 12.88 -4.26
N GLU A 211 5.61 13.13 -4.17
CA GLU A 211 4.93 13.42 -2.89
C GLU A 211 4.88 12.19 -1.99
N ASN A 212 4.49 11.02 -2.49
CA ASN A 212 4.52 9.78 -1.70
C ASN A 212 5.95 9.48 -1.21
N LEU A 213 6.97 9.63 -2.06
CA LEU A 213 8.36 9.45 -1.67
C LEU A 213 8.83 10.47 -0.63
N ALA A 214 8.35 11.71 -0.70
CA ALA A 214 8.63 12.74 0.31
C ALA A 214 8.03 12.35 1.67
N ILE A 215 6.75 11.94 1.69
CA ILE A 215 6.08 11.47 2.90
C ILE A 215 6.83 10.27 3.51
N ILE A 216 7.19 9.28 2.70
CA ILE A 216 7.95 8.11 3.16
C ILE A 216 9.28 8.56 3.78
N LYS A 217 10.05 9.42 3.10
CA LYS A 217 11.35 9.90 3.62
C LYS A 217 11.21 10.69 4.92
N ASP A 218 10.23 11.57 5.01
CA ASP A 218 10.02 12.40 6.19
C ASP A 218 9.58 11.54 7.38
N THR A 219 8.67 10.60 7.17
CA THR A 219 8.23 9.68 8.23
C THR A 219 9.33 8.71 8.65
N VAL A 220 10.11 8.18 7.70
CA VAL A 220 11.30 7.34 7.98
C VAL A 220 12.31 8.11 8.84
N LYS A 221 12.61 9.36 8.46
CA LYS A 221 13.49 10.23 9.24
C LYS A 221 12.95 10.47 10.65
N GLN A 222 11.66 10.82 10.75
CA GLN A 222 10.99 11.03 12.03
C GLN A 222 11.08 9.80 12.94
N MET A 223 10.83 8.60 12.41
CA MET A 223 10.89 7.36 13.17
C MET A 223 12.29 7.08 13.73
N VAL A 224 13.34 7.29 12.93
CA VAL A 224 14.74 7.12 13.39
C VAL A 224 15.11 8.14 14.46
N GLU A 225 14.68 9.39 14.30
CA GLU A 225 14.97 10.46 15.25
C GLU A 225 14.23 10.25 16.58
N MET A 226 12.98 9.76 16.55
CA MET A 226 12.17 9.53 17.74
C MET A 226 12.60 8.29 18.54
N PHE A 227 13.11 7.26 17.87
CA PHE A 227 13.51 5.99 18.50
C PHE A 227 14.98 5.65 18.25
N PRO A 228 15.92 6.49 18.73
CA PRO A 228 17.34 6.30 18.47
C PRO A 228 17.83 4.97 19.06
N GLY A 229 18.48 4.15 18.23
CA GLY A 229 19.08 2.88 18.65
C GLY A 229 18.10 1.71 18.78
N VAL A 230 16.79 1.92 18.60
CA VAL A 230 15.79 0.83 18.59
C VAL A 230 15.68 0.26 17.16
N PRO A 231 15.82 -1.07 16.96
CA PRO A 231 15.58 -1.69 15.65
C PRO A 231 14.14 -1.48 15.17
N ILE A 232 13.99 -1.06 13.91
CA ILE A 232 12.70 -0.86 13.25
C ILE A 232 12.59 -1.83 12.07
N PHE A 233 11.51 -2.60 12.02
CA PHE A 233 11.23 -3.55 10.94
C PHE A 233 10.02 -3.06 10.14
N PRO A 234 10.25 -2.35 9.01
CA PRO A 234 9.17 -1.84 8.19
C PRO A 234 8.60 -2.92 7.24
N ALA A 235 7.32 -2.78 6.93
CA ALA A 235 6.66 -3.41 5.79
C ALA A 235 5.97 -2.33 4.94
N LEU A 236 5.83 -2.60 3.64
CA LEU A 236 5.04 -1.74 2.76
C LEU A 236 3.56 -2.03 2.98
N GLY A 237 2.77 -0.98 3.09
CA GLY A 237 1.33 -1.02 2.90
C GLY A 237 0.98 -0.78 1.44
N ASN A 238 -0.31 -0.65 1.17
CA ASN A 238 -0.81 -0.51 -0.19
C ASN A 238 -0.87 0.95 -0.67
N HIS A 239 -0.77 1.93 0.25
CA HIS A 239 -0.73 3.37 -0.05
C HIS A 239 0.65 3.92 -0.42
N GLU A 240 1.73 3.15 -0.27
CA GLU A 240 3.08 3.63 -0.60
C GLU A 240 3.30 3.93 -2.09
N SER A 241 2.58 3.25 -2.98
CA SER A 241 2.68 3.47 -4.42
C SER A 241 1.72 4.56 -4.92
N ALA A 242 2.10 5.18 -6.04
CA ALA A 242 1.25 6.09 -6.79
C ALA A 242 1.23 5.61 -8.26
N PRO A 243 0.09 5.14 -8.79
CA PRO A 243 -1.23 5.06 -8.12
C PRO A 243 -1.29 4.05 -6.97
N VAL A 244 -2.19 4.26 -6.00
CA VAL A 244 -2.38 3.34 -4.85
C VAL A 244 -2.68 1.92 -5.31
N ASN A 245 -2.21 0.92 -4.56
CA ASN A 245 -2.27 -0.51 -4.88
C ASN A 245 -1.49 -0.93 -6.13
N SER A 246 -0.81 -0.01 -6.82
CA SER A 246 -0.02 -0.36 -8.00
C SER A 246 1.34 -0.89 -7.60
N PHE A 247 1.46 -2.21 -7.54
CA PHE A 247 2.71 -2.91 -7.26
C PHE A 247 3.03 -3.88 -8.40
N PRO A 248 3.54 -3.40 -9.54
CA PRO A 248 3.82 -4.27 -10.67
C PRO A 248 4.88 -5.32 -10.28
N PRO A 249 4.65 -6.61 -10.61
CA PRO A 249 5.61 -7.67 -10.32
C PRO A 249 6.96 -7.45 -11.02
N PRO A 250 8.03 -8.09 -10.55
CA PRO A 250 9.39 -7.90 -11.07
C PRO A 250 9.56 -8.10 -12.57
N TYR A 251 8.73 -8.93 -13.21
CA TYR A 251 8.78 -9.18 -14.65
C TYR A 251 8.25 -8.02 -15.50
N VAL A 252 7.66 -6.99 -14.88
CA VAL A 252 7.16 -5.79 -15.56
C VAL A 252 8.28 -4.73 -15.63
N ASN A 253 9.04 -4.75 -16.73
CA ASN A 253 10.25 -3.95 -16.91
C ASN A 253 10.04 -2.48 -17.31
N GLN A 254 8.98 -1.83 -16.82
CA GLN A 254 8.72 -0.41 -17.11
C GLN A 254 9.22 0.48 -15.97
N VAL A 255 10.20 1.34 -16.30
CA VAL A 255 10.85 2.27 -15.35
C VAL A 255 9.82 3.19 -14.69
N ASP A 256 8.81 3.61 -15.45
CA ASP A 256 7.79 4.56 -15.04
C ASP A 256 6.70 3.97 -14.13
N ILE A 257 6.77 2.68 -13.76
CA ILE A 257 5.84 2.03 -12.82
C ILE A 257 6.58 1.21 -11.74
N SER A 258 7.91 1.18 -11.76
CA SER A 258 8.71 0.36 -10.83
C SER A 258 8.70 0.88 -9.39
N ILE A 259 8.46 -0.03 -8.43
CA ILE A 259 8.52 0.21 -6.97
C ILE A 259 9.97 0.47 -6.50
N SER A 260 10.97 0.16 -7.33
CA SER A 260 12.39 0.30 -6.98
C SER A 260 12.78 1.74 -6.56
N LEU A 261 11.98 2.74 -6.91
CA LEU A 261 12.15 4.13 -6.50
C LEU A 261 12.04 4.33 -4.97
N ALA A 262 11.13 3.60 -4.31
CA ALA A 262 10.90 3.70 -2.87
C ALA A 262 12.05 3.09 -2.05
N ILE A 263 12.64 1.99 -2.55
CA ILE A 263 13.66 1.22 -1.82
C ILE A 263 15.08 1.79 -2.05
N ARG A 264 15.40 2.27 -3.26
CA ARG A 264 16.78 2.64 -3.62
C ARG A 264 17.24 4.02 -3.12
N ARG A 265 16.34 4.88 -2.60
CA ARG A 265 16.65 6.30 -2.32
C ARG A 265 16.44 6.76 -0.87
N THR A 266 16.11 5.86 0.06
CA THR A 266 15.96 6.24 1.47
C THR A 266 17.29 6.51 2.16
N GLY A 267 18.43 6.06 1.61
CA GLY A 267 19.79 6.57 1.90
C GLY A 267 20.21 6.65 3.38
N HIS A 268 19.42 6.09 4.28
CA HIS A 268 19.57 6.13 5.71
C HIS A 268 19.49 4.68 6.21
N PRO A 269 20.25 4.34 7.26
CA PRO A 269 20.32 3.00 7.82
C PRO A 269 19.05 2.67 8.63
N VAL A 270 17.87 2.94 8.06
CA VAL A 270 16.58 2.59 8.66
C VAL A 270 16.34 1.15 8.30
N ALA A 271 16.94 0.29 9.12
CA ALA A 271 17.19 -1.10 8.87
C ALA A 271 18.15 -1.32 7.69
N GLN A 272 19.20 -2.10 7.96
CA GLN A 272 19.48 -3.17 7.02
C GLN A 272 18.15 -3.87 6.77
N VAL A 273 17.46 -3.55 5.68
CA VAL A 273 16.58 -4.52 5.04
C VAL A 273 17.51 -5.70 4.86
N ALA A 274 17.36 -6.71 5.71
CA ALA A 274 18.15 -7.90 5.63
C ALA A 274 17.75 -8.54 4.32
N ALA A 275 18.41 -8.17 3.23
CA ALA A 275 18.50 -9.01 2.06
C ALA A 275 19.30 -10.22 2.56
N PRO A 276 18.69 -11.41 2.75
CA PRO A 276 19.47 -12.58 3.07
C PRO A 276 20.36 -12.84 1.86
N LYS A 277 21.67 -12.77 2.07
CA LYS A 277 22.61 -13.35 1.11
C LYS A 277 22.50 -14.86 1.24
N CYS A 278 21.93 -15.51 0.24
CA CYS A 278 21.94 -16.95 0.11
C CYS A 278 23.15 -17.34 -0.73
N ASP A 279 24.03 -18.21 -0.22
CA ASP A 279 25.12 -18.78 -1.02
C ASP A 279 24.52 -19.71 -2.09
N PRO A 280 24.79 -19.49 -3.40
CA PRO A 280 24.27 -20.34 -4.47
C PRO A 280 24.85 -21.77 -4.47
N HIS A 281 25.86 -22.08 -3.64
CA HIS A 281 26.51 -23.39 -3.63
C HIS A 281 26.73 -23.97 -2.22
N GLY A 282 25.64 -24.30 -1.51
CA GLY A 282 25.69 -25.38 -0.52
C GLY A 282 24.89 -25.16 0.77
N ALA A 283 24.01 -26.13 1.05
CA ALA A 283 23.45 -26.51 2.36
C ALA A 283 23.13 -25.38 3.38
N ALA A 284 21.86 -24.96 3.37
CA ALA A 284 21.06 -24.59 4.55
C ALA A 284 21.80 -23.83 5.67
N ARG A 285 22.09 -22.54 5.45
CA ARG A 285 22.28 -21.55 6.52
C ARG A 285 22.01 -20.15 5.98
N CYS A 286 20.74 -19.72 6.00
CA CYS A 286 20.43 -18.28 6.02
C CYS A 286 20.84 -17.75 7.40
N LEU A 287 22.04 -17.19 7.52
CA LEU A 287 22.47 -16.50 8.73
C LEU A 287 22.04 -15.02 8.63
N LEU A 288 21.26 -14.57 9.61
CA LEU A 288 21.10 -13.15 9.93
C LEU A 288 22.46 -12.64 10.43
N LEU A 289 23.35 -12.23 9.52
CA LEU A 289 24.61 -11.61 9.89
C LEU A 289 24.37 -10.13 10.20
N GLY A 290 24.13 -9.84 11.47
CA GLY A 290 24.41 -8.54 12.04
C GLY A 290 25.88 -8.47 12.45
N ALA A 291 26.75 -7.88 11.63
CA ALA A 291 28.03 -7.31 12.07
C ALA A 291 28.66 -6.48 10.95
N GLY A 292 29.18 -5.31 11.32
CA GLY A 292 29.77 -4.34 10.41
C GLY A 292 30.94 -4.87 9.59
N SER A 293 30.97 -4.47 8.33
CA SER A 293 32.19 -4.18 7.58
C SER A 293 31.79 -3.51 6.26
N THR A 294 32.44 -2.39 5.98
CA THR A 294 32.59 -1.79 4.65
C THR A 294 32.99 -2.84 3.62
N TRP A 295 32.62 -2.60 2.34
CA TRP A 295 32.98 -3.33 1.11
C TRP A 295 31.87 -4.23 0.51
N ILE A 296 31.14 -3.67 -0.47
CA ILE A 296 31.21 -4.04 -1.90
C ILE A 296 30.04 -3.32 -2.60
N GLN A 297 30.38 -2.25 -3.32
CA GLN A 297 29.59 -1.77 -4.44
C GLN A 297 29.67 -2.82 -5.56
N ASP A 298 28.58 -2.89 -6.33
CA ASP A 298 28.48 -3.40 -7.68
C ASP A 298 28.08 -4.86 -7.93
N HIS A 299 26.93 -4.95 -8.64
CA HIS A 299 26.63 -5.87 -9.75
C HIS A 299 25.96 -7.25 -9.53
N LEU A 300 25.47 -7.63 -8.34
CA LEU A 300 24.75 -8.92 -8.19
C LEU A 300 23.38 -8.89 -7.48
N ALA A 301 22.86 -7.71 -7.13
CA ALA A 301 21.65 -7.61 -6.27
C ALA A 301 20.30 -7.65 -6.99
N GLU A 302 20.25 -7.83 -8.32
CA GLU A 302 18.98 -7.73 -9.07
C GLU A 302 18.11 -8.99 -9.01
N HIS A 303 18.67 -10.19 -8.80
CA HIS A 303 17.87 -11.43 -8.84
C HIS A 303 17.35 -11.90 -7.48
N GLU A 304 18.05 -11.62 -6.38
CA GLU A 304 17.70 -12.14 -5.04
C GLU A 304 16.67 -11.28 -4.29
N LEU A 305 16.62 -9.97 -4.56
CA LEU A 305 15.60 -9.09 -3.98
C LEU A 305 14.17 -9.41 -4.49
N LEU A 306 14.08 -9.99 -5.69
CA LEU A 306 12.81 -10.23 -6.38
C LEU A 306 12.03 -11.41 -5.79
N GLN A 307 12.71 -12.43 -5.26
CA GLN A 307 12.07 -13.61 -4.67
C GLN A 307 11.45 -13.33 -3.29
N GLN A 308 11.89 -12.28 -2.58
CA GLN A 308 11.37 -11.99 -1.25
C GLN A 308 10.11 -11.13 -1.26
N GLN A 309 9.90 -10.32 -2.30
CA GLN A 309 8.67 -9.54 -2.47
C GLN A 309 7.45 -10.42 -2.77
N GLU A 310 7.64 -11.59 -3.38
CA GLU A 310 6.58 -12.59 -3.62
C GLU A 310 5.99 -13.18 -2.33
N LEU A 311 6.74 -13.19 -1.22
CA LEU A 311 6.27 -13.79 0.04
C LEU A 311 5.46 -12.83 0.92
N VAL A 312 5.71 -11.51 0.83
CA VAL A 312 5.05 -10.52 1.70
C VAL A 312 3.75 -9.98 1.09
N ALA A 313 3.72 -9.74 -0.23
CA ALA A 313 2.51 -9.26 -0.91
C ALA A 313 1.35 -10.27 -0.87
N THR A 314 1.67 -11.56 -0.80
CA THR A 314 0.68 -12.65 -0.86
C THR A 314 -0.07 -12.87 0.46
N ALA A 315 0.42 -12.31 1.57
CA ALA A 315 -0.23 -12.46 2.89
C ALA A 315 -1.30 -11.38 3.16
N GLN A 316 -1.20 -10.18 2.57
CA GLN A 316 -2.15 -9.08 2.84
C GLN A 316 -3.49 -9.22 2.08
N LEU A 317 -3.55 -9.98 0.99
CA LEU A 317 -4.80 -10.20 0.21
C LEU A 317 -5.78 -11.22 0.83
N HIS A 318 -5.45 -11.84 1.97
CA HIS A 318 -6.33 -12.81 2.65
C HIS A 318 -6.76 -12.42 4.07
N GLY A 319 -6.48 -11.19 4.50
CA GLY A 319 -6.71 -10.71 5.87
C GLY A 319 -8.07 -10.04 6.15
N SER A 320 -9.04 -10.05 5.25
CA SER A 320 -10.36 -9.43 5.47
C SER A 320 -11.51 -10.42 5.23
N ARG A 321 -11.57 -11.47 6.05
CA ARG A 321 -12.78 -12.26 6.28
C ARG A 321 -12.96 -12.49 7.78
N HIS A 322 -13.60 -11.53 8.44
CA HIS A 322 -14.54 -11.76 9.55
C HIS A 322 -15.51 -10.59 9.64
#